data_AF-A0A6I9XYU0-F1
#
_entry.id   AF-A0A6I9XYU0-F1
#
_cell.length_a   1.000
_cell.length_b   1.000
_cell.length_c   1.000
_cell.angle_alpha   90.00
_cell.angle_beta   90.00
_cell.angle_gamma   90.00
#
_symmetry.space_group_name_H-M   'P 1'
#
loop_
_entity.id
_entity.type
_entity.pdbx_description
1 polymer ?
#
loop_
_entity_poly.entity_id
_entity_poly.type
_entity_poly.pdbx_seq_one_letter_code
_entity_poly.pdbx_strand_id
1 'polypeptide(L)'
;MPVPDVMFCAQQIHVPPELPDIMKQFTKAAIRTQPRDVLQWSYGYFYALSRGEPLPVKERVEMPVATQKNDTGLTPGLLKVLHKQLSHKKTVDLIDLHKKWKILCLPVEQLRNLLQ
;
A
#
# COMPACT_ATOMS: atom_id res chain seq x y z
N MET A 1 -8.93 36.58 30.43
CA MET A 1 -8.14 36.81 29.20
C MET A 1 -9.10 36.89 28.02
N PRO A 2 -8.94 37.82 27.07
CA PRO A 2 -9.71 37.77 25.84
C PRO A 2 -9.25 36.56 25.01
N VAL A 3 -10.21 35.87 24.40
CA VAL A 3 -9.95 34.74 23.49
C VAL A 3 -9.20 35.28 22.27
N PRO A 4 -8.11 34.65 21.80
CA PRO A 4 -7.44 35.12 20.60
C PRO A 4 -8.42 35.14 19.43
N ASP A 5 -8.42 36.22 18.65
CA ASP A 5 -9.11 36.27 17.35
C ASP A 5 -8.49 35.22 16.43
N VAL A 6 -9.05 34.02 16.44
CA VAL A 6 -8.79 33.04 15.39
C VAL A 6 -9.42 33.59 14.10
N MET A 7 -8.61 34.28 13.30
CA MET A 7 -9.00 34.84 11.99
C MET A 7 -9.54 33.81 10.99
N PHE A 8 -9.50 32.51 11.32
CA PHE A 8 -9.99 31.42 10.50
C PHE A 8 -11.20 30.75 11.15
N CYS A 9 -12.36 30.85 10.51
CA CYS A 9 -13.56 30.14 10.90
C CYS A 9 -13.64 28.81 10.13
N ALA A 10 -14.14 27.74 10.76
CA ALA A 10 -14.27 26.41 10.11
C ALA A 10 -15.07 26.46 8.80
N GLN A 11 -15.97 27.43 8.66
CA GLN A 11 -16.78 27.70 7.46
C GLN A 11 -15.93 28.09 6.22
N GLN A 12 -14.71 28.59 6.41
CA GLN A 12 -13.78 28.94 5.33
C GLN A 12 -13.00 27.72 4.82
N ILE A 13 -13.01 26.61 5.56
CA ILE A 13 -12.31 25.39 5.19
C ILE A 13 -13.29 24.48 4.44
N HIS A 14 -13.23 24.50 3.11
CA HIS A 14 -14.01 23.58 2.29
C HIS A 14 -13.36 22.19 2.28
N VAL A 15 -13.90 21.27 3.08
CA VAL A 15 -13.49 19.86 3.07
C VAL A 15 -14.32 19.10 2.02
N PRO A 16 -13.71 18.48 0.99
CA PRO A 16 -14.44 17.67 0.04
C PRO A 16 -15.21 16.53 0.74
N PRO A 17 -16.50 16.31 0.44
CA PRO A 17 -17.33 15.33 1.14
C PRO A 17 -16.83 13.87 0.98
N GLU A 18 -16.05 13.58 -0.05
CA GLU A 18 -15.47 12.25 -0.31
C GLU A 18 -14.20 11.97 0.50
N LEU A 19 -13.49 13.03 0.95
CA LEU A 19 -12.20 12.90 1.62
C LEU A 19 -12.23 11.99 2.85
N PRO A 20 -13.23 12.08 3.76
CA PRO A 20 -13.30 11.21 4.92
C PRO A 20 -13.37 9.73 4.55
N ASP A 21 -14.11 9.36 3.50
CA ASP A 21 -14.25 7.97 3.10
C ASP A 21 -12.98 7.45 2.42
N ILE A 22 -12.34 8.26 1.56
CA ILE A 22 -11.04 7.94 0.95
C ILE A 22 -10.00 7.66 2.05
N MET A 23 -9.89 8.53 3.05
CA MET A 23 -8.96 8.36 4.16
C MET A 23 -9.27 7.12 5.00
N LYS A 24 -10.56 6.83 5.23
CA LYS A 24 -11.00 5.62 5.93
C LYS A 24 -10.63 4.35 5.16
N GLN A 25 -10.86 4.31 3.84
CA GLN A 25 -10.52 3.18 3.00
C GLN A 25 -9.01 2.95 2.94
N PHE A 26 -8.24 4.02 2.75
CA PHE A 26 -6.77 3.99 2.79
C PHE A 26 -6.26 3.43 4.11
N THR A 27 -6.77 3.93 5.24
CA THR A 27 -6.33 3.50 6.58
C THR A 27 -6.65 2.03 6.83
N LYS A 28 -7.85 1.57 6.46
CA LYS A 28 -8.22 0.15 6.52
C LYS A 28 -7.29 -0.73 5.67
N ALA A 29 -6.94 -0.27 4.48
CA ALA A 29 -6.06 -0.98 3.58
C ALA A 29 -4.62 -1.06 4.13
N ALA A 30 -4.12 0.01 4.74
CA ALA A 30 -2.83 0.04 5.40
C ALA A 30 -2.78 -0.93 6.59
N ILE A 31 -3.81 -0.92 7.45
CA ILE A 31 -3.94 -1.86 8.58
C ILE A 31 -3.94 -3.31 8.09
N ARG A 32 -4.66 -3.63 7.02
CA ARG A 32 -4.69 -4.99 6.47
C ARG A 32 -3.34 -5.42 5.91
N THR A 33 -2.64 -4.50 5.25
CA THR A 33 -1.43 -4.81 4.50
C THR A 33 -0.19 -4.87 5.39
N GLN A 34 -0.16 -4.05 6.45
CA GLN A 34 0.99 -3.86 7.34
C GLN A 34 2.26 -3.52 6.54
N PRO A 35 2.26 -2.45 5.70
CA PRO A 35 3.42 -2.09 4.89
C PRO A 35 4.58 -1.63 5.78
N ARG A 36 5.79 -2.11 5.51
CA ARG A 36 7.00 -1.71 6.24
C ARG A 36 7.34 -0.23 6.05
N ASP A 37 7.08 0.29 4.86
CA ASP A 37 7.21 1.70 4.50
C ASP A 37 5.84 2.21 4.04
N VAL A 38 5.17 2.97 4.92
CA VAL A 38 3.84 3.50 4.66
C VAL A 38 3.88 4.54 3.53
N LEU A 39 4.94 5.34 3.40
CA LEU A 39 5.01 6.40 2.39
C LEU A 39 5.12 5.81 0.99
N GLN A 40 6.05 4.88 0.80
CA GLN A 40 6.21 4.18 -0.49
C GLN A 40 4.94 3.40 -0.86
N TRP A 41 4.35 2.70 0.11
CA TRP A 41 3.10 1.99 -0.10
C TRP A 41 1.94 2.93 -0.44
N SER A 42 1.87 4.11 0.21
CA SER A 42 0.85 5.13 -0.06
C SER A 42 0.92 5.63 -1.49
N TYR A 43 2.13 5.90 -2.01
CA TYR A 43 2.33 6.22 -3.41
C TYR A 43 1.73 5.13 -4.31
N GLY A 44 2.07 3.86 -4.06
CA GLY A 44 1.54 2.74 -4.84
C GLY A 44 0.02 2.57 -4.73
N TYR A 45 -0.57 2.81 -3.55
CA TYR A 45 -2.00 2.74 -3.31
C TYR A 45 -2.75 3.81 -4.10
N PHE A 46 -2.39 5.08 -3.95
CA PHE A 46 -3.07 6.18 -4.64
C PHE A 46 -2.80 6.19 -6.15
N TYR A 47 -1.60 5.77 -6.58
CA TYR A 47 -1.30 5.58 -7.99
C TYR A 47 -2.24 4.53 -8.61
N ALA A 48 -2.37 3.35 -7.99
CA ALA A 48 -3.27 2.31 -8.47
C ALA A 48 -4.74 2.78 -8.44
N LEU A 49 -5.16 3.44 -7.36
CA LEU A 49 -6.52 3.97 -7.21
C LEU A 49 -6.88 4.96 -8.33
N SER A 50 -5.99 5.91 -8.64
CA SER A 50 -6.21 6.91 -9.70
C SER A 50 -6.32 6.31 -11.10
N ARG A 51 -5.75 5.12 -11.31
CA ARG A 51 -5.71 4.40 -12.60
C ARG A 51 -6.79 3.31 -12.71
N GLY A 52 -7.60 3.11 -11.66
CA GLY A 52 -8.54 1.99 -11.58
C GLY A 52 -7.85 0.62 -11.55
N GLU A 53 -6.56 0.56 -11.18
CA GLU A 53 -5.81 -0.68 -11.09
C GLU A 53 -6.11 -1.43 -9.78
N PRO A 54 -5.90 -2.76 -9.73
CA PRO A 54 -6.00 -3.50 -8.49
C PRO A 54 -5.07 -2.94 -7.40
N LEU A 55 -5.67 -2.58 -6.26
CA LEU A 55 -4.95 -1.95 -5.15
C LEU A 55 -3.93 -2.92 -4.50
N PRO A 56 -2.79 -2.42 -4.00
CA PRO A 56 -1.76 -3.22 -3.33
C PRO A 56 -2.17 -3.60 -1.89
N VAL A 57 -3.33 -4.26 -1.72
CA VAL A 57 -4.00 -4.46 -0.42
C VAL A 57 -4.24 -5.92 -0.13
N LYS A 58 -3.77 -6.40 1.03
CA LYS A 58 -4.06 -7.76 1.48
C LYS A 58 -5.56 -7.97 1.75
N GLU A 59 -6.04 -9.20 1.55
CA GLU A 59 -7.42 -9.59 1.88
C GLU A 59 -7.69 -9.59 3.38
N ARG A 60 -6.68 -9.90 4.18
CA ARG A 60 -6.72 -9.93 5.64
C ARG A 60 -5.33 -9.65 6.19
N VAL A 61 -5.26 -9.29 7.47
CA VAL A 61 -3.99 -9.22 8.18
C VAL A 61 -3.39 -10.62 8.27
N GLU A 62 -2.10 -10.74 7.98
CA GLU A 62 -1.33 -11.96 8.11
C GLU A 62 -0.11 -11.67 8.99
N MET A 63 0.13 -12.48 10.02
CA MET A 63 1.35 -12.41 10.80
C MET A 63 2.50 -13.00 9.98
N PRO A 64 3.67 -12.36 9.92
CA PRO A 64 4.87 -13.00 9.38
C PRO A 64 5.11 -14.29 10.16
N VAL A 65 5.33 -15.41 9.46
CA VAL A 65 5.67 -16.66 10.13
C VAL A 65 7.06 -16.47 10.71
N ALA A 66 7.15 -16.38 12.04
CA ALA A 66 8.38 -16.18 12.78
C ALA A 66 9.27 -17.45 12.72
N THR A 67 9.81 -17.76 11.54
CA THR A 67 10.89 -18.73 11.39
C THR A 67 12.19 -17.98 11.54
N GLN A 68 12.92 -18.34 12.59
CA GLN A 68 14.18 -17.79 13.04
C GLN A 68 15.10 -17.39 11.86
N LYS A 69 15.65 -16.17 11.95
CA LYS A 69 16.79 -15.59 11.21
C LYS A 69 16.55 -14.90 9.86
N ASN A 70 15.45 -15.09 9.13
CA ASN A 70 15.22 -14.41 7.85
C ASN A 70 13.77 -13.88 7.72
N ASP A 71 13.36 -12.92 8.56
CA ASP A 71 12.05 -12.27 8.39
C ASP A 71 12.08 -11.34 7.16
N THR A 72 11.78 -11.93 6.01
CA THR A 72 11.71 -11.21 4.74
C THR A 72 10.46 -10.33 4.63
N GLY A 73 9.51 -10.45 5.57
CA GLY A 73 8.21 -9.78 5.50
C GLY A 73 7.30 -10.29 4.38
N LEU A 74 7.74 -11.28 3.58
CA LEU A 74 6.95 -11.88 2.51
C LEU A 74 5.87 -12.78 3.10
N THR A 75 4.62 -12.54 2.73
CA THR A 75 3.48 -13.37 3.13
C THR A 75 2.70 -13.87 1.91
N PRO A 76 1.97 -15.00 2.02
CA PRO A 76 1.09 -15.47 0.95
C PRO A 76 0.10 -14.39 0.47
N GLY A 77 -0.39 -13.55 1.37
CA GLY A 77 -1.24 -12.40 1.06
C GLY A 77 -0.55 -11.37 0.15
N LEU A 78 0.74 -11.08 0.33
CA LEU A 78 1.48 -10.20 -0.58
C LEU A 78 1.65 -10.84 -1.96
N LEU A 79 1.90 -12.14 -2.03
CA LEU A 79 1.98 -12.86 -3.30
C LEU A 79 0.64 -12.88 -4.04
N LYS A 80 -0.48 -13.05 -3.32
CA LYS A 80 -1.83 -12.92 -3.88
C LYS A 80 -2.10 -11.53 -4.45
N VAL A 81 -1.62 -10.49 -3.77
CA VAL A 81 -1.72 -9.10 -4.26
C VAL A 81 -0.93 -8.92 -5.54
N LEU A 82 0.33 -9.40 -5.61
CA LEU A 82 1.13 -9.37 -6.84
C LEU A 82 0.43 -10.11 -7.98
N HIS A 83 -0.06 -11.31 -7.69
CA HIS A 83 -0.79 -12.10 -8.66
C HIS A 83 -2.02 -11.33 -9.17
N LYS A 84 -2.84 -10.75 -8.30
CA LYS A 84 -4.00 -9.95 -8.71
C LYS A 84 -3.63 -8.74 -9.57
N GLN A 85 -2.49 -8.11 -9.30
CA GLN A 85 -2.01 -6.96 -10.06
C GLN A 85 -1.42 -7.32 -11.42
N LEU A 86 -0.96 -8.56 -11.62
CA LEU A 86 -0.20 -8.96 -12.80
C LEU A 86 -0.87 -10.08 -13.61
N SER A 87 -1.85 -10.79 -13.07
CA SER A 87 -2.45 -11.99 -13.66
C SER A 87 -3.16 -11.76 -15.00
N HIS A 88 -3.56 -10.52 -15.28
CA HIS A 88 -4.14 -10.16 -16.57
C HIS A 88 -3.09 -10.16 -17.70
N LYS A 89 -1.79 -10.14 -17.38
CA LYS A 89 -0.70 -10.22 -18.34
C LYS A 89 -0.26 -11.67 -18.50
N LYS A 90 -0.25 -12.18 -19.73
CA LYS A 90 0.26 -13.54 -20.04
C LYS A 90 1.76 -13.67 -19.74
N THR A 91 2.51 -12.59 -19.94
CA THR A 91 3.93 -12.47 -19.64
C THR A 91 4.14 -11.15 -18.89
N VAL A 92 4.99 -11.18 -17.87
CA VAL A 92 5.29 -10.01 -17.04
C VAL A 92 6.74 -9.62 -17.25
N ASP A 93 6.99 -8.36 -17.61
CA ASP A 93 8.34 -7.83 -17.70
C ASP A 93 8.98 -7.68 -16.30
N LEU A 94 10.28 -7.94 -16.21
CA LEU A 94 11.02 -7.87 -14.95
C LEU A 94 10.99 -6.49 -14.32
N ILE A 95 10.91 -5.44 -15.14
CA ILE A 95 10.82 -4.04 -14.66
C ILE A 95 9.48 -3.83 -13.96
N ASP A 96 8.38 -4.32 -14.55
CA ASP A 96 7.05 -4.22 -13.97
C ASP A 96 6.92 -5.02 -12.68
N LEU A 97 7.47 -6.25 -12.67
CA LEU A 97 7.52 -7.07 -11.48
C LEU A 97 8.29 -6.37 -10.35
N HIS A 98 9.47 -5.80 -10.65
CA HIS A 98 10.26 -5.03 -9.69
C HIS A 98 9.48 -3.84 -9.14
N LYS A 99 8.78 -3.09 -9.99
CA LYS A 99 7.97 -1.94 -9.56
C LYS A 99 6.88 -2.37 -8.59
N LYS A 100 6.09 -3.40 -8.94
CA LYS A 100 5.01 -3.91 -8.07
C LYS A 100 5.55 -4.52 -6.78
N TRP A 101 6.70 -5.22 -6.84
CA TRP A 101 7.39 -5.76 -5.66
C TRP A 101 7.81 -4.66 -4.69
N LYS A 102 8.42 -3.57 -5.20
CA LYS A 102 8.79 -2.41 -4.40
C LYS A 102 7.58 -1.72 -3.78
N ILE A 103 6.47 -1.58 -4.51
CA ILE A 103 5.22 -1.00 -3.96
C ILE A 103 4.74 -1.77 -2.71
N LEU A 104 4.98 -3.08 -2.64
CA LEU A 104 4.66 -3.91 -1.47
C LEU A 104 5.71 -3.84 -0.35
N CYS A 105 6.70 -2.97 -0.50
CA CYS A 105 7.79 -2.75 0.45
C CYS A 105 8.60 -4.03 0.73
N LEU A 106 8.67 -4.92 -0.26
CA LEU A 106 9.42 -6.17 -0.19
C LEU A 106 10.90 -5.97 -0.57
N PRO A 107 11.85 -6.70 0.05
CA PRO A 107 13.27 -6.58 -0.26
C PRO A 107 13.60 -6.99 -1.71
N VAL A 108 14.34 -6.16 -2.44
CA VAL A 108 14.72 -6.43 -3.83
C VAL A 108 15.65 -7.63 -3.94
N GLU A 109 16.57 -7.81 -2.98
CA GLU A 109 17.47 -8.97 -2.97
C GLU A 109 16.70 -10.30 -2.85
N GLN A 110 15.57 -10.30 -2.14
CA GLN A 110 14.71 -11.48 -2.08
C GLN A 110 14.10 -11.80 -3.45
N LEU A 111 13.67 -10.78 -4.20
CA LEU A 111 13.17 -11.00 -5.56
C LEU A 111 14.26 -11.56 -6.48
N ARG A 112 15.49 -11.05 -6.37
CA ARG A 112 16.63 -11.57 -7.15
C ARG A 112 16.90 -13.04 -6.84
N ASN A 113 16.93 -13.41 -5.56
CA ASN A 113 17.14 -14.79 -5.15
C ASN A 113 16.03 -15.74 -5.64
N LEU A 114 14.79 -15.26 -5.79
CA LEU A 114 13.67 -16.04 -6.31
C LEU A 114 13.70 -16.23 -7.83
N LEU A 115 14.45 -15.39 -8.55
CA LEU A 115 14.54 -15.40 -10.01
C LEU A 115 15.81 -16.12 -10.53
N GLN A 116 16.70 -16.53 -9.64
CA GLN A 116 17.84 -17.39 -9.93
C GLN A 116 17.41 -18.86 -9.98
#